data_AF-A0A0L8JQ58-F1
#
_entry.id   AF-A0A0L8JQ58-F1
#
_cell.length_a   1.000
_cell.length_b   1.000
_cell.length_c   1.000
_cell.angle_alpha   90.00
_cell.angle_beta   90.00
_cell.angle_gamma   90.00
#
_symmetry.space_group_name_H-M   'P 1'
#
loop_
_entity.id
_entity.type
_entity.pdbx_description
1 polymer ?
#
loop_
_entity_poly.entity_id
_entity_poly.type
_entity_poly.pdbx_seq_one_letter_code
_entity_poly.pdbx_strand_id
1 'polypeptide(L)'
;MSEASATITFMTDTDDLLRRIATRAAADSEDLPAPVSAENLIQAEARLGFALHPLLARLYREIADGGFGPDYQLLPLLGPGESVVTEFLARRAASATTEHPEWPDGVVPVLSWGCGMYAGVDCLDEDGQVLLFEPNPYSGGSWAPCWFLDSASLATWLDTWLAGTGWFEEDAADRDDVPEPQPWPQATDRLASAA
;
A
#
# COMPACT_ATOMS: atom_id res chain seq x y z
N MET A 1 -23.04 22.60 -11.55
CA MET A 1 -21.80 22.92 -12.29
C MET A 1 -20.52 22.78 -11.45
N SER A 2 -20.59 22.50 -10.14
CA SER A 2 -19.40 22.43 -9.27
C SER A 2 -18.76 21.03 -9.19
N GLU A 3 -19.56 19.95 -9.22
CA GLU A 3 -19.04 18.57 -9.11
C GLU A 3 -18.27 18.14 -10.36
N ALA A 4 -18.80 18.40 -11.56
CA ALA A 4 -18.12 18.03 -12.81
C ALA A 4 -16.74 18.69 -12.94
N SER A 5 -16.56 19.91 -12.42
CA SER A 5 -15.25 20.57 -12.45
C SER A 5 -14.27 19.96 -11.44
N ALA A 6 -14.74 19.59 -10.25
CA ALA A 6 -13.92 18.90 -9.25
C ALA A 6 -13.49 17.52 -9.76
N THR A 7 -14.41 16.71 -10.29
CA THR A 7 -14.11 15.38 -10.85
C THR A 7 -13.09 15.45 -11.99
N ILE A 8 -13.20 16.43 -12.90
CA ILE A 8 -12.23 16.62 -13.98
C ILE A 8 -10.84 17.01 -13.44
N THR A 9 -10.78 17.88 -12.43
CA THR A 9 -9.51 18.26 -11.79
C THR A 9 -8.84 17.08 -11.09
N PHE A 10 -9.58 16.29 -10.29
CA PHE A 10 -9.04 15.10 -9.62
C PHE A 10 -8.54 14.03 -10.60
N MET A 11 -9.26 13.80 -11.70
CA MET A 11 -8.81 12.88 -12.75
C MET A 11 -7.51 13.36 -13.40
N THR A 12 -7.41 14.66 -13.68
CA THR A 12 -6.22 15.25 -14.31
C THR A 12 -5.00 15.19 -13.39
N ASP A 13 -5.20 15.39 -12.09
CA ASP A 13 -4.14 15.29 -11.08
C ASP A 13 -3.63 13.85 -10.92
N THR A 14 -4.56 12.88 -10.89
CA THR A 14 -4.24 11.45 -10.85
C THR A 14 -3.45 11.03 -12.10
N ASP A 15 -3.87 11.48 -13.28
CA ASP A 15 -3.17 11.18 -14.54
C ASP A 15 -1.77 11.81 -14.58
N ASP A 16 -1.60 12.98 -13.99
CA ASP A 16 -0.29 13.62 -13.85
C ASP A 16 0.63 12.85 -12.91
N LEU A 17 0.14 12.46 -11.74
CA LEU A 17 0.85 11.62 -10.78
C LEU A 17 1.31 10.31 -11.44
N LEU A 18 0.41 9.58 -12.12
CA LEU A 18 0.77 8.32 -12.77
C LEU A 18 1.84 8.48 -13.84
N ARG A 19 1.83 9.59 -14.58
CA ARG A 19 2.87 9.89 -15.57
C ARG A 19 4.22 10.16 -14.91
N ARG A 20 4.23 10.90 -13.80
CA ARG A 20 5.45 11.15 -13.00
C ARG A 20 6.01 9.85 -12.44
N ILE A 21 5.15 8.98 -11.90
CA ILE A 21 5.53 7.65 -11.41
C ILE A 21 6.09 6.78 -12.54
N ALA A 22 5.41 6.69 -13.69
CA ALA A 22 5.89 5.89 -14.81
C ALA A 22 7.26 6.38 -15.31
N THR A 23 7.47 7.70 -15.33
CA THR A 23 8.78 8.30 -15.68
C THR A 23 9.86 7.90 -14.70
N ARG A 24 9.58 7.98 -13.39
CA ARG A 24 10.54 7.59 -12.35
C ARG A 24 10.84 6.09 -12.37
N ALA A 25 9.80 5.26 -12.44
CA ALA A 25 9.93 3.80 -12.48
C ALA A 25 10.80 3.33 -13.66
N ALA A 26 10.59 3.91 -14.85
CA ALA A 26 11.40 3.59 -16.03
C ALA A 26 12.83 4.13 -15.97
N ALA A 27 13.10 5.14 -15.14
CA ALA A 27 14.45 5.65 -14.90
C ALA A 27 15.21 4.80 -13.87
N ASP A 28 14.50 4.25 -12.88
CA ASP A 28 15.08 3.44 -11.81
C ASP A 28 15.33 1.98 -12.22
N SER A 29 14.57 1.46 -13.20
CA SER A 29 14.72 0.09 -13.69
C SER A 29 14.51 -0.01 -15.21
N GLU A 30 15.47 -0.63 -15.90
CA GLU A 30 15.38 -0.89 -17.35
C GLU A 30 14.43 -2.06 -17.68
N ASP A 31 14.15 -2.94 -16.72
CA ASP A 31 13.41 -4.21 -16.91
C ASP A 31 12.16 -4.28 -16.00
N LEU A 32 11.27 -3.30 -16.11
CA LEU A 32 10.00 -3.32 -15.39
C LEU A 32 9.11 -4.51 -15.83
N PRO A 33 8.44 -5.20 -14.89
CA PRO A 33 7.43 -6.20 -15.23
C PRO A 33 6.32 -5.62 -16.10
N ALA A 34 5.76 -6.44 -17.00
CA ALA A 34 4.62 -6.03 -17.79
C ALA A 34 3.43 -5.64 -16.86
N PRO A 35 2.66 -4.60 -17.19
CA PRO A 35 1.47 -4.27 -16.42
C PRO A 35 0.50 -5.47 -16.31
N VAL A 36 -0.13 -5.61 -15.15
CA VAL A 36 -1.15 -6.61 -14.84
C VAL A 36 -2.26 -6.55 -15.89
N SER A 37 -2.85 -7.64 -16.36
CA SER A 37 -3.99 -7.60 -17.31
C SER A 37 -5.32 -7.26 -16.62
N ALA A 38 -6.34 -6.84 -17.37
CA ALA A 38 -7.67 -6.62 -16.78
C ALA A 38 -8.27 -7.90 -16.17
N GLU A 39 -8.01 -9.06 -16.79
CA GLU A 39 -8.44 -10.35 -16.27
C GLU A 39 -7.74 -10.69 -14.95
N ASN A 40 -6.43 -10.47 -14.87
CA ASN A 40 -5.65 -10.70 -13.66
C ASN A 40 -6.07 -9.76 -12.52
N LEU A 41 -6.40 -8.50 -12.82
CA LEU A 41 -6.95 -7.58 -11.82
C LEU A 41 -8.27 -8.08 -11.26
N ILE A 42 -9.22 -8.47 -12.13
CA ILE A 42 -10.51 -9.05 -11.72
C ILE A 42 -10.30 -10.31 -10.87
N GLN A 43 -9.35 -11.17 -11.26
CA GLN A 43 -9.02 -12.36 -10.46
C GLN A 43 -8.42 -12.01 -9.10
N ALA A 44 -7.57 -11.00 -9.02
CA ALA A 44 -7.01 -10.53 -7.76
C ALA A 44 -8.11 -10.02 -6.83
N GLU A 45 -8.96 -9.11 -7.30
CA GLU A 45 -10.07 -8.55 -6.52
C GLU A 45 -11.07 -9.64 -6.08
N ALA A 46 -11.37 -10.59 -6.96
CA ALA A 46 -12.23 -11.73 -6.61
C ALA A 46 -11.63 -12.62 -5.50
N ARG A 47 -10.29 -12.77 -5.47
CA ARG A 47 -9.60 -13.51 -4.41
C ARG A 47 -9.52 -12.73 -3.10
N LEU A 48 -9.35 -11.40 -3.18
CA LEU A 48 -9.33 -10.50 -2.02
C LEU A 48 -10.72 -10.38 -1.38
N GLY A 49 -11.78 -10.42 -2.18
CA GLY A 49 -13.17 -10.23 -1.74
C GLY A 49 -13.62 -8.77 -1.77
N PHE A 50 -12.78 -7.86 -2.25
CA PHE A 50 -13.05 -6.43 -2.41
C PHE A 50 -12.25 -5.86 -3.61
N ALA A 51 -12.66 -4.70 -4.10
CA ALA A 51 -11.95 -3.99 -5.15
C ALA A 51 -10.69 -3.31 -4.59
N LEU A 52 -9.62 -3.26 -5.38
CA LEU A 52 -8.45 -2.47 -4.98
C LEU A 52 -8.80 -0.98 -4.98
N HIS A 53 -8.04 -0.19 -4.20
CA HIS A 53 -8.11 1.26 -4.31
C HIS A 53 -7.90 1.68 -5.79
N PRO A 54 -8.72 2.60 -6.35
CA PRO A 54 -8.64 2.94 -7.77
C PRO A 54 -7.25 3.38 -8.25
N LEU A 55 -6.50 4.13 -7.43
CA LEU A 55 -5.14 4.53 -7.78
C LEU A 55 -4.21 3.31 -7.79
N LEU A 56 -4.31 2.42 -6.81
CA LEU A 56 -3.52 1.17 -6.76
C LEU A 56 -3.78 0.27 -7.97
N ALA A 57 -5.05 0.11 -8.37
CA ALA A 57 -5.41 -0.65 -9.56
C ALA A 57 -4.77 -0.05 -10.83
N ARG A 58 -4.74 1.29 -10.95
CA ARG A 58 -4.11 1.98 -12.09
C ARG A 58 -2.60 1.80 -12.10
N LEU A 59 -1.93 1.85 -10.95
CA LEU A 59 -0.48 1.57 -10.85
C LEU A 59 -0.15 0.20 -11.47
N TYR A 60 -0.88 -0.85 -11.06
CA TYR A 60 -0.67 -2.20 -11.58
C TYR A 60 -1.05 -2.36 -13.06
N ARG A 61 -2.09 -1.67 -13.53
CA ARG A 61 -2.60 -1.79 -14.92
C ARG A 61 -1.85 -0.95 -15.95
N GLU A 62 -1.29 0.18 -15.53
CA GLU A 62 -0.72 1.18 -16.43
C GLU A 62 0.81 1.25 -16.35
N ILE A 63 1.41 0.87 -15.21
CA ILE A 63 2.85 1.04 -14.98
C ILE A 63 3.59 -0.30 -15.03
N ALA A 64 3.38 -1.16 -14.04
CA ALA A 64 4.02 -2.48 -13.97
C ALA A 64 3.37 -3.38 -12.91
N ASP A 65 3.55 -4.69 -13.03
CA ASP A 65 3.18 -5.67 -11.99
C ASP A 65 4.20 -5.70 -10.84
N GLY A 66 4.30 -4.59 -10.11
CA GLY A 66 5.33 -4.37 -9.09
C GLY A 66 6.70 -3.97 -9.67
N GLY A 67 7.74 -4.04 -8.85
CA GLY A 67 9.13 -3.78 -9.27
C GLY A 67 9.52 -2.29 -9.40
N PHE A 68 8.70 -1.40 -8.86
CA PHE A 68 8.97 0.05 -8.73
C PHE A 68 8.40 0.55 -7.40
N GLY A 69 8.69 1.80 -7.05
CA GLY A 69 8.31 2.38 -5.75
C GLY A 69 9.55 2.61 -4.87
N PRO A 70 9.36 2.82 -3.55
CA PRO A 70 10.47 2.90 -2.59
C PRO A 70 11.41 1.70 -2.68
N ASP A 71 12.61 1.77 -2.10
CA ASP A 71 13.73 0.83 -2.36
C ASP A 71 13.39 -0.67 -2.43
N TYR A 72 12.50 -1.15 -1.57
CA TYR A 72 12.09 -2.57 -1.52
C TYR A 72 11.05 -2.96 -2.58
N GLN A 73 10.53 -1.96 -3.29
CA GLN A 73 9.61 -1.99 -4.41
C GLN A 73 8.25 -2.61 -4.09
N LEU A 74 7.26 -2.23 -4.89
CA LEU A 74 5.93 -2.81 -4.81
C LEU A 74 5.98 -4.28 -5.21
N LEU A 75 5.28 -5.10 -4.43
CA LEU A 75 5.09 -6.52 -4.69
C LEU A 75 4.27 -6.71 -5.98
N PRO A 76 4.48 -7.81 -6.72
CA PRO A 76 3.56 -8.22 -7.77
C PRO A 76 2.15 -8.43 -7.21
N LEU A 77 1.13 -8.15 -7.99
CA LEU A 77 -0.26 -8.31 -7.57
C LEU A 77 -0.61 -9.80 -7.40
N LEU A 78 -0.19 -10.62 -8.35
CA LEU A 78 -0.39 -12.07 -8.37
C LEU A 78 0.94 -12.78 -8.59
N GLY A 79 1.08 -13.98 -8.03
CA GLY A 79 2.22 -14.85 -8.33
C GLY A 79 2.29 -16.06 -7.41
N PRO A 80 3.12 -17.06 -7.76
CA PRO A 80 3.37 -18.22 -6.91
C PRO A 80 4.25 -17.90 -5.70
N GLY A 81 4.96 -16.75 -5.71
CA GLY A 81 5.78 -16.27 -4.60
C GLY A 81 5.07 -15.19 -3.76
N GLU A 82 5.87 -14.35 -3.11
CA GLU A 82 5.36 -13.17 -2.41
C GLU A 82 4.65 -12.24 -3.41
N SER A 83 3.38 -11.98 -3.14
CA SER A 83 2.52 -11.12 -3.93
C SER A 83 1.44 -10.53 -3.01
N VAL A 84 0.87 -9.40 -3.41
CA VAL A 84 -0.16 -8.70 -2.63
C VAL A 84 -1.28 -9.64 -2.20
N VAL A 85 -1.81 -10.42 -3.14
CA VAL A 85 -2.94 -11.33 -2.87
C VAL A 85 -2.53 -12.50 -1.99
N THR A 86 -1.37 -13.13 -2.25
CA THR A 86 -0.95 -14.29 -1.46
C THR A 86 -0.61 -13.88 -0.02
N GLU A 87 0.05 -12.74 0.17
CA GLU A 87 0.42 -12.23 1.48
C GLU A 87 -0.80 -11.78 2.28
N PHE A 88 -1.73 -11.05 1.66
CA PHE A 88 -3.00 -10.69 2.30
C PHE A 88 -3.75 -11.92 2.79
N LEU A 89 -3.93 -12.93 1.92
CA LEU A 89 -4.69 -14.13 2.27
C LEU A 89 -4.00 -14.95 3.37
N ALA A 90 -2.67 -15.06 3.35
CA ALA A 90 -1.91 -15.74 4.40
C ALA A 90 -2.11 -15.05 5.76
N ARG A 91 -2.04 -13.72 5.79
CA ARG A 91 -2.22 -12.91 7.01
C ARG A 91 -3.64 -12.94 7.55
N ARG A 92 -4.65 -12.89 6.66
CA ARG A 92 -6.07 -13.06 7.03
C ARG A 92 -6.32 -14.47 7.58
N ALA A 93 -5.74 -15.51 6.96
CA ALA A 93 -5.89 -16.88 7.45
C ALA A 93 -5.24 -17.08 8.83
N ALA A 94 -4.05 -16.52 9.06
CA ALA A 94 -3.40 -16.55 10.37
C ALA A 94 -4.25 -15.84 11.44
N SER A 95 -4.79 -14.67 11.10
CA SER A 95 -5.63 -13.86 11.99
C SER A 95 -6.97 -14.52 12.36
N ALA A 96 -7.55 -15.34 11.46
CA ALA A 96 -8.85 -15.98 11.68
C ALA A 96 -8.86 -17.05 12.79
N THR A 97 -7.68 -17.44 13.29
CA THR A 97 -7.54 -18.54 14.27
C THR A 97 -7.06 -18.07 15.64
N THR A 98 -6.94 -16.77 15.86
CA THR A 98 -6.37 -16.17 17.08
C THR A 98 -7.40 -15.33 17.82
N GLU A 99 -7.22 -15.18 19.13
CA GLU A 99 -8.01 -14.24 19.95
C GLU A 99 -7.73 -12.77 19.57
N HIS A 100 -6.54 -12.52 19.03
CA HIS A 100 -6.09 -11.20 18.60
C HIS A 100 -5.69 -11.28 17.13
N PRO A 101 -6.58 -10.87 16.20
CA PRO A 101 -6.25 -10.74 14.79
C PRO A 101 -5.03 -9.83 14.60
N GLU A 102 -4.11 -10.23 13.73
CA GLU A 102 -2.91 -9.46 13.38
C GLU A 102 -3.21 -8.46 12.27
N TRP A 103 -4.06 -8.87 11.33
CA TRP A 103 -4.26 -8.17 10.07
C TRP A 103 -5.72 -7.73 9.86
N PRO A 104 -5.96 -6.42 9.62
CA PRO A 104 -7.30 -5.90 9.38
C PRO A 104 -7.81 -6.33 8.00
N ASP A 105 -9.13 -6.31 7.84
CA ASP A 105 -9.74 -6.49 6.53
C ASP A 105 -9.53 -5.27 5.63
N GLY A 106 -9.50 -5.47 4.32
CA GLY A 106 -9.38 -4.39 3.33
C GLY A 106 -7.97 -3.79 3.15
N VAL A 107 -7.03 -4.08 4.05
CA VAL A 107 -5.65 -3.56 3.96
C VAL A 107 -4.75 -4.56 3.26
N VAL A 108 -4.35 -4.25 2.03
CA VAL A 108 -3.48 -5.14 1.24
C VAL A 108 -2.01 -4.77 1.43
N PRO A 109 -1.11 -5.73 1.74
CA PRO A 109 0.33 -5.47 1.81
C PRO A 109 0.86 -5.25 0.40
N VAL A 110 1.36 -4.05 0.12
CA VAL A 110 1.84 -3.66 -1.22
C VAL A 110 3.36 -3.68 -1.31
N LEU A 111 4.08 -3.59 -0.20
CA LEU A 111 5.53 -3.61 -0.13
C LEU A 111 5.98 -4.26 1.18
N SER A 112 7.04 -5.06 1.11
CA SER A 112 7.72 -5.65 2.27
C SER A 112 9.00 -4.88 2.56
N TRP A 113 9.13 -4.31 3.76
CA TRP A 113 10.37 -3.64 4.19
C TRP A 113 11.43 -4.64 4.69
N GLY A 114 11.14 -5.94 4.61
CA GLY A 114 11.91 -6.99 5.29
C GLY A 114 11.54 -7.09 6.77
N CYS A 115 12.13 -8.06 7.47
CA CYS A 115 11.91 -8.30 8.91
C CYS A 115 10.43 -8.46 9.34
N GLY A 116 9.54 -8.79 8.40
CA GLY A 116 8.09 -8.91 8.64
C GLY A 116 7.36 -7.56 8.72
N MET A 117 8.00 -6.46 8.34
CA MET A 117 7.41 -5.13 8.22
C MET A 117 6.82 -4.93 6.81
N TYR A 118 5.70 -4.22 6.73
CA TYR A 118 4.99 -4.01 5.46
C TYR A 118 4.43 -2.59 5.35
N ALA A 119 4.43 -2.05 4.13
CA ALA A 119 3.48 -1.00 3.76
C ALA A 119 2.18 -1.67 3.27
N GLY A 120 1.05 -1.25 3.84
CA GLY A 120 -0.28 -1.70 3.46
C GLY A 120 -1.14 -0.54 2.96
N VAL A 121 -1.99 -0.79 1.96
CA VAL A 121 -2.97 0.19 1.47
C VAL A 121 -4.36 -0.23 1.94
N ASP A 122 -5.06 0.63 2.67
CA ASP A 122 -6.47 0.41 3.03
C ASP A 122 -7.37 0.67 1.82
N CYS A 123 -7.82 -0.41 1.16
CA CYS A 123 -8.70 -0.32 -0.01
C CYS A 123 -10.15 0.03 0.34
N LEU A 124 -10.51 0.07 1.63
CA LEU A 124 -11.83 0.49 2.09
C LEU A 124 -11.88 1.98 2.44
N ASP A 125 -10.73 2.63 2.50
CA ASP A 125 -10.60 4.07 2.64
C ASP A 125 -10.65 4.75 1.26
N GLU A 126 -11.31 5.90 1.16
CA GLU A 126 -11.52 6.59 -0.12
C GLU A 126 -10.22 7.16 -0.70
N ASP A 127 -9.30 7.59 0.16
CA ASP A 127 -8.01 8.17 -0.20
C ASP A 127 -6.89 7.10 -0.28
N GLY A 128 -7.19 5.89 0.20
CA GLY A 128 -6.27 4.77 0.19
C GLY A 128 -5.13 4.98 1.17
N GLN A 129 -5.44 5.26 2.44
CA GLN A 129 -4.45 5.40 3.51
C GLN A 129 -3.34 4.35 3.40
N VAL A 130 -2.09 4.82 3.50
CA VAL A 130 -0.93 3.94 3.55
C VAL A 130 -0.55 3.75 5.01
N LEU A 131 -0.50 2.49 5.42
CA LEU A 131 -0.23 2.04 6.76
C LEU A 131 1.11 1.33 6.81
N LEU A 132 1.87 1.56 7.87
CA LEU A 132 3.02 0.74 8.21
C LEU A 132 2.58 -0.31 9.24
N PHE A 133 2.82 -1.58 8.92
CA PHE A 133 2.86 -2.65 9.91
C PHE A 133 4.30 -2.86 10.37
N GLU A 134 4.55 -2.68 11.67
CA GLU A 134 5.81 -2.99 12.31
C GLU A 134 5.58 -3.94 13.49
N PRO A 135 6.08 -5.20 13.45
CA PRO A 135 5.75 -6.19 14.46
C PRO A 135 6.50 -6.01 15.79
N ASN A 136 7.56 -5.19 15.84
CA ASN A 136 8.44 -5.03 17.01
C ASN A 136 7.71 -4.64 18.31
N PRO A 137 6.69 -3.76 18.31
CA PRO A 137 5.95 -3.40 19.52
C PRO A 137 5.07 -4.53 20.10
N TYR A 138 4.93 -5.67 19.41
CA TYR A 138 4.06 -6.76 19.86
C TYR A 138 4.53 -7.35 21.20
N SER A 139 3.60 -7.51 22.13
CA SER A 139 3.87 -7.95 23.51
C SER A 139 2.98 -9.10 23.98
N GLY A 140 2.34 -9.84 23.06
CA GLY A 140 1.54 -11.04 23.38
C GLY A 140 0.05 -10.77 23.59
N GLY A 141 -0.48 -9.64 23.10
CA GLY A 141 -1.88 -9.25 23.22
C GLY A 141 -2.43 -8.69 21.91
N SER A 142 -3.04 -7.50 21.95
CA SER A 142 -3.49 -6.81 20.74
C SER A 142 -2.32 -6.44 19.83
N TRP A 143 -2.52 -6.56 18.52
CA TRP A 143 -1.60 -6.09 17.48
C TRP A 143 -1.77 -4.61 17.13
N ALA A 144 -2.72 -3.89 17.73
CA ALA A 144 -2.95 -2.47 17.44
C ALA A 144 -1.70 -1.58 17.61
N PRO A 145 -0.80 -1.79 18.60
CA PRO A 145 0.44 -1.02 18.72
C PRO A 145 1.45 -1.24 17.58
N CYS A 146 1.24 -2.25 16.73
CA CYS A 146 2.08 -2.59 15.58
C CYS A 146 1.65 -1.88 14.29
N TRP A 147 0.57 -1.09 14.34
CA TRP A 147 0.03 -0.41 13.16
C TRP A 147 0.17 1.10 13.27
N PHE A 148 0.74 1.68 12.21
CA PHE A 148 1.03 3.11 12.10
C PHE A 148 0.41 3.64 10.80
N LEU A 149 -0.11 4.87 10.84
CA LEU A 149 -0.45 5.65 9.67
C LEU A 149 0.83 6.28 9.12
N ASP A 150 1.26 5.83 7.94
CA ASP A 150 2.41 6.36 7.22
C ASP A 150 1.98 7.60 6.40
N SER A 151 0.90 7.45 5.63
CA SER A 151 0.34 8.55 4.85
C SER A 151 -1.18 8.52 4.84
N ALA A 152 -1.79 9.70 4.90
CA ALA A 152 -3.24 9.87 4.82
C ALA A 152 -3.84 9.46 3.46
N SER A 153 -3.03 9.40 2.39
CA SER A 153 -3.48 8.92 1.08
C SER A 153 -2.35 8.20 0.33
N LEU A 154 -2.74 7.30 -0.59
CA LEU A 154 -1.79 6.62 -1.49
C LEU A 154 -1.10 7.62 -2.41
N ALA A 155 -1.81 8.64 -2.87
CA ALA A 155 -1.25 9.69 -3.73
C ALA A 155 -0.13 10.45 -3.02
N THR A 156 -0.36 10.90 -1.78
CA THR A 156 0.65 11.61 -0.98
C THR A 156 1.87 10.74 -0.69
N TRP A 157 1.67 9.45 -0.40
CA TRP A 157 2.79 8.53 -0.17
C TRP A 157 3.69 8.36 -1.41
N LEU A 158 3.07 8.29 -2.59
CA LEU A 158 3.80 8.22 -3.86
C LEU A 158 4.49 9.53 -4.21
N ASP A 159 3.88 10.69 -3.92
CA ASP A 159 4.53 11.99 -4.06
C ASP A 159 5.75 12.12 -3.12
N THR A 160 5.66 11.61 -1.89
CA THR A 160 6.79 11.56 -0.94
C THR A 160 7.96 10.75 -1.50
N TRP A 161 7.67 9.59 -2.11
CA TRP A 161 8.68 8.78 -2.81
C TRP A 161 9.24 9.50 -4.05
N LEU A 162 8.40 10.11 -4.89
CA LEU A 162 8.86 10.90 -6.04
C LEU A 162 9.79 12.05 -5.64
N ALA A 163 9.56 12.63 -4.46
CA ALA A 163 10.37 13.71 -3.92
C ALA A 163 11.64 13.24 -3.19
N GLY A 164 11.80 11.93 -2.91
CA GLY A 164 12.90 11.41 -2.09
C GLY A 164 12.83 11.91 -0.65
N THR A 165 11.62 12.06 -0.10
CA THR A 165 11.38 12.67 1.22
C THR A 165 10.82 11.70 2.26
N GLY A 166 10.76 10.41 1.92
CA GLY A 166 10.27 9.37 2.83
C GLY A 166 11.22 9.13 4.00
N TRP A 167 10.66 8.67 5.12
CA TRP A 167 11.42 8.15 6.27
C TRP A 167 12.21 6.89 5.91
N PHE A 168 11.80 6.20 4.85
CA PHE A 168 12.45 5.01 4.31
C PHE A 168 13.62 5.31 3.36
N GLU A 169 13.94 6.58 3.09
CA GLU A 169 15.09 6.95 2.25
C GLU A 169 16.41 6.76 3.02
N GLU A 170 17.48 6.37 2.32
CA GLU A 170 18.79 6.11 2.94
C GLU A 170 19.34 7.31 3.75
N ASP A 171 19.04 8.54 3.32
CA ASP A 171 19.49 9.79 3.95
C ASP A 171 18.49 10.37 4.96
N ALA A 172 17.37 9.69 5.21
CA ALA A 172 16.33 10.18 6.11
C ALA A 172 16.85 10.46 7.53
N ALA A 173 17.76 9.62 8.03
CA ALA A 173 18.35 9.76 9.36
C ALA A 173 19.20 11.04 9.53
N ASP A 174 19.63 11.65 8.42
CA ASP A 174 20.44 12.87 8.42
C ASP A 174 19.57 14.15 8.33
N ARG A 175 18.25 14.01 8.23
CA ARG A 175 17.28 15.10 8.04
C ARG A 175 16.39 15.27 9.29
N ASP A 176 16.24 16.50 9.76
CA ASP A 176 15.48 16.83 10.98
C ASP A 176 13.95 16.93 10.75
N ASP A 177 13.50 16.95 9.49
CA ASP A 177 12.13 17.27 9.09
C ASP A 177 11.38 16.11 8.44
N VAL A 178 11.88 14.88 8.57
CA VAL A 178 11.27 13.70 7.96
C VAL A 178 10.02 13.27 8.74
N PRO A 179 8.83 13.27 8.11
CA PRO A 179 7.62 12.80 8.78
C PRO A 179 7.71 11.29 9.03
N GLU A 180 7.72 10.90 10.30
CA GLU A 180 7.67 9.49 10.70
C GLU A 180 6.22 8.98 10.82
N PRO A 181 5.96 7.70 10.52
CA PRO A 181 4.66 7.08 10.72
C PRO A 181 4.17 7.23 12.17
N GLN A 182 2.92 7.60 12.34
CA GLN A 182 2.30 7.81 13.66
C GLN A 182 1.35 6.66 14.00
N PRO A 183 1.10 6.32 15.27
CA PRO A 183 0.18 5.23 15.62
C PRO A 183 -1.18 5.37 14.90
N TRP A 184 -1.66 4.30 14.27
CA TRP A 184 -2.89 4.31 13.48
C TRP A 184 -4.12 4.36 14.41
N PRO A 185 -4.88 5.47 14.47
CA PRO A 185 -5.93 5.63 15.48
C PRO A 185 -7.05 4.58 15.38
N GLN A 186 -7.30 4.06 14.18
CA GLN A 186 -8.36 3.09 13.91
C GLN A 186 -7.93 1.63 14.13
N ALA A 187 -6.66 1.36 14.47
CA ALA A 187 -6.11 0.00 14.50
C ALA A 187 -6.91 -0.95 15.39
N THR A 188 -7.29 -0.52 16.60
CA THR A 188 -8.06 -1.36 17.52
C THR A 188 -9.41 -1.77 16.94
N ASP A 189 -10.17 -0.83 16.39
CA ASP A 189 -11.49 -1.10 15.85
C ASP A 189 -11.43 -1.93 14.57
N ARG A 190 -10.47 -1.62 13.68
CA ARG A 190 -10.28 -2.33 12.40
C ARG A 190 -9.81 -3.76 12.58
N LEU A 191 -8.97 -4.04 13.59
CA LEU A 191 -8.56 -5.40 13.93
C LEU A 191 -9.69 -6.19 14.59
N ALA A 192 -10.50 -5.55 15.45
CA ALA A 192 -11.64 -6.21 16.08
C ALA A 192 -12.74 -6.61 15.08
N SER A 193 -12.96 -5.79 14.03
CA SER A 193 -13.91 -6.13 12.95
C SER A 193 -13.42 -7.24 12.03
N ALA A 194 -12.15 -7.62 12.13
CA ALA A 194 -11.51 -8.60 11.26
C ALA A 194 -11.53 -10.04 11.84
N ALA A 195 -12.05 -10.20 13.07
CA ALA A 195 -12.24 -11.45 13.80
C ALA A 195 -13.49 -12.24 13.34
#